data_AF-A0A970BFC4-F1
#
_entry.id   AF-A0A970BFC4-F1
#
_cell.length_a   1.000
_cell.length_b   1.000
_cell.length_c   1.000
_cell.angle_alpha   90.00
_cell.angle_beta   90.00
_cell.angle_gamma   90.00
#
_symmetry.space_group_name_H-M   'P 1'
#
loop_
_entity.id
_entity.type
_entity.pdbx_description
1 polymer ?
#
loop_
_entity_poly.entity_id
_entity_poly.type
_entity_poly.pdbx_seq_one_letter_code
_entity_poly.pdbx_strand_id
1 'polypeptide(L)'
;VGRDVEITKKDKKLFSNVESAFLKDNTEVYNVSFQTEKSIKVKIEVDIDPPLNFDTEQKLMLQPFSFMTLCFILPDLFAGKMHALVFRKWKNRIKGRDWYDFEWYVRKGVKLNIKHLQTRIRQFNNVEMTKEEFLDKLKERISNTNIELVKQDVAPFIKNHAQLDIWSTDYFLQLVEMMKIGSIEK
;
A
#
# COMPACT_ATOMS: atom_id res chain seq x y z
N VAL A 1 13.21 14.98 22.46
CA VAL A 1 13.27 13.51 22.65
C VAL A 1 13.76 12.91 21.36
N GLY A 2 14.90 12.23 21.38
CA GLY A 2 15.48 11.50 20.25
C GLY A 2 15.76 10.06 20.66
N ARG A 3 15.97 9.19 19.67
CA ARG A 3 16.50 7.84 19.89
C ARG A 3 17.77 7.71 19.08
N ASP A 4 18.73 6.96 19.58
CA ASP A 4 19.88 6.57 18.77
C ASP A 4 19.38 5.64 17.65
N VAL A 5 19.75 5.97 16.40
CA VAL A 5 19.31 5.26 15.21
C VAL A 5 20.53 4.70 14.48
N GLU A 6 20.53 3.41 14.25
CA GLU A 6 21.48 2.75 13.35
C GLU A 6 20.88 2.66 11.94
N ILE A 7 21.60 3.17 10.93
CA ILE A 7 21.18 3.13 9.53
C ILE A 7 21.97 2.04 8.80
N THR A 8 21.29 0.95 8.46
CA THR A 8 21.86 -0.16 7.69
C THR A 8 21.29 -0.22 6.27
N LYS A 9 22.13 -0.16 5.24
CA LYS A 9 21.74 -0.42 3.84
C LYS A 9 21.74 -1.93 3.57
N LYS A 10 20.74 -2.49 2.85
CA LYS A 10 20.90 -3.85 2.27
C LYS A 10 21.55 -3.71 0.92
N ASP A 11 22.52 -4.56 0.64
CA ASP A 11 22.92 -4.86 -0.72
C ASP A 11 22.09 -6.05 -1.24
N LYS A 12 21.29 -5.80 -2.28
CA LYS A 12 20.51 -6.85 -2.96
C LYS A 12 21.38 -7.60 -3.97
N LYS A 13 21.26 -8.94 -3.98
CA LYS A 13 21.89 -9.81 -5.01
C LYS A 13 21.13 -9.87 -6.35
N LEU A 14 19.97 -9.22 -6.46
CA LEU A 14 19.15 -9.13 -7.68
C LEU A 14 18.59 -7.70 -7.81
N PHE A 15 18.86 -7.04 -8.95
CA PHE A 15 18.33 -5.72 -9.26
C PHE A 15 16.79 -5.79 -9.36
N SER A 16 16.11 -5.07 -8.49
CA SER A 16 14.66 -4.85 -8.53
C SER A 16 14.41 -3.38 -8.18
N ASN A 17 13.37 -2.74 -8.72
CA ASN A 17 13.07 -1.31 -8.52
C ASN A 17 12.74 -0.88 -7.07
N VAL A 18 12.96 -1.75 -6.08
CA VAL A 18 12.72 -1.51 -4.64
C VAL A 18 13.89 -2.15 -3.88
N GLU A 19 14.45 -1.51 -2.84
CA GLU A 19 15.58 -2.02 -2.02
C GLU A 19 15.15 -2.47 -0.60
N SER A 20 15.77 -3.50 0.02
CA SER A 20 15.35 -3.95 1.40
C SER A 20 16.31 -4.87 2.19
N ALA A 21 16.60 -4.57 3.48
CA ALA A 21 17.42 -5.14 4.63
C ALA A 21 17.19 -6.52 5.36
N PHE A 22 18.06 -7.57 5.36
CA PHE A 22 18.04 -8.72 6.34
C PHE A 22 19.40 -9.46 6.53
N LEU A 23 19.70 -10.00 7.73
CA LEU A 23 20.94 -10.70 8.19
C LEU A 23 20.72 -12.20 8.53
N LYS A 24 21.72 -13.09 8.30
CA LYS A 24 21.80 -14.49 8.83
C LYS A 24 23.26 -15.00 9.02
N ASP A 25 23.39 -15.91 10.00
CA ASP A 25 24.54 -16.44 10.78
C ASP A 25 25.78 -17.01 10.08
N ASN A 26 26.94 -16.86 10.75
CA ASN A 26 27.89 -17.93 11.13
C ASN A 26 28.55 -17.56 12.48
N THR A 27 28.78 -18.57 13.33
CA THR A 27 28.98 -18.57 14.80
C THR A 27 30.20 -17.80 15.34
N GLU A 28 29.99 -16.84 16.26
CA GLU A 28 30.96 -16.41 17.27
C GLU A 28 30.24 -16.04 18.59
N VAL A 29 30.93 -16.23 19.72
CA VAL A 29 30.41 -16.12 21.09
C VAL A 29 29.68 -14.78 21.31
N TYR A 30 28.36 -14.83 21.52
CA TYR A 30 27.56 -13.63 21.82
C TYR A 30 27.60 -13.32 23.32
N ASN A 31 28.11 -12.14 23.68
CA ASN A 31 27.69 -11.46 24.89
C ASN A 31 26.19 -11.16 24.73
N VAL A 32 25.33 -11.97 25.35
CA VAL A 32 23.89 -11.77 25.33
C VAL A 32 23.56 -10.60 26.25
N SER A 33 23.51 -9.39 25.69
CA SER A 33 22.88 -8.25 26.34
C SER A 33 21.38 -8.29 26.05
N PHE A 34 20.58 -8.40 27.10
CA PHE A 34 19.14 -8.33 26.98
C PHE A 34 18.75 -6.86 26.79
N GLN A 35 18.43 -6.45 25.56
CA GLN A 35 17.68 -5.21 25.34
C GLN A 35 16.27 -5.41 25.88
N THR A 36 15.99 -4.84 27.05
CA THR A 36 14.68 -4.87 27.69
C THR A 36 13.64 -4.06 26.91
N GLU A 37 14.08 -3.14 26.06
CA GLU A 37 13.21 -2.31 25.22
C GLU A 37 12.95 -2.96 23.85
N LYS A 38 11.69 -2.88 23.39
CA LYS A 38 11.32 -3.33 22.05
C LYS A 38 12.01 -2.47 20.99
N SER A 39 12.84 -3.10 20.16
CA SER A 39 13.45 -2.46 19.00
C SER A 39 12.37 -2.08 17.98
N ILE A 40 12.45 -0.85 17.45
CA ILE A 40 11.60 -0.38 16.36
C ILE A 40 12.43 -0.35 15.07
N LYS A 41 12.00 -1.11 14.06
CA LYS A 41 12.60 -1.08 12.73
C LYS A 41 11.73 -0.26 11.78
N VAL A 42 12.26 0.84 11.26
CA VAL A 42 11.62 1.65 10.23
C VAL A 42 12.20 1.29 8.86
N LYS A 43 11.34 0.96 7.91
CA LYS A 43 11.75 0.68 6.52
C LYS A 43 11.51 1.93 5.68
N ILE A 44 12.57 2.44 5.04
CA ILE A 44 12.50 3.54 4.09
C ILE A 44 12.76 2.95 2.70
N GLU A 45 11.85 3.23 1.76
CA GLU A 45 11.95 2.82 0.36
C GLU A 45 11.88 4.06 -0.51
N VAL A 46 12.76 4.14 -1.50
CA VAL A 46 12.78 5.21 -2.50
C VAL A 46 12.57 4.57 -3.87
N ASP A 47 11.55 5.03 -4.58
CA ASP A 47 11.32 4.67 -5.97
C ASP A 47 12.17 5.57 -6.87
N ILE A 48 13.09 4.96 -7.63
CA ILE A 48 14.02 5.69 -8.51
C ILE A 48 13.51 5.82 -9.95
N ASP A 49 12.40 5.15 -10.28
CA ASP A 49 11.74 5.23 -11.58
C ASP A 49 10.21 5.27 -11.39
N PRO A 50 9.67 6.33 -10.74
CA PRO A 50 8.27 6.37 -10.42
C PRO A 50 7.41 6.67 -11.67
N PRO A 51 6.20 6.10 -11.75
CA PRO A 51 5.21 6.53 -12.73
C PRO A 51 4.89 8.00 -12.52
N LEU A 52 5.13 8.80 -13.55
CA LEU A 52 4.86 10.24 -13.58
C LEU A 52 3.36 10.53 -13.72
N ASN A 53 3.00 11.79 -13.99
CA ASN A 53 1.61 12.25 -14.13
C ASN A 53 0.75 12.16 -12.87
N PHE A 54 1.39 12.32 -11.71
CA PHE A 54 0.72 12.58 -10.45
C PHE A 54 0.94 14.03 -10.01
N ASP A 55 0.03 14.49 -9.17
CA ASP A 55 0.13 15.77 -8.49
C ASP A 55 0.45 15.57 -7.00
N THR A 56 0.93 16.64 -6.39
CA THR A 56 1.33 16.64 -4.98
C THR A 56 0.70 17.82 -4.25
N GLU A 57 0.60 17.70 -2.94
CA GLU A 57 0.15 18.75 -2.05
C GLU A 57 1.11 18.90 -0.87
N GLN A 58 1.24 20.12 -0.36
CA GLN A 58 1.95 20.37 0.89
C GLN A 58 1.02 20.17 2.09
N LYS A 59 1.45 19.37 3.05
CA LYS A 59 0.77 19.18 4.34
C LYS A 59 1.64 19.72 5.46
N LEU A 60 1.07 20.59 6.30
CA LEU A 60 1.70 21.05 7.52
C LEU A 60 1.63 19.96 8.59
N MET A 61 2.78 19.49 9.05
CA MET A 61 2.92 18.64 10.22
C MET A 61 3.36 19.49 11.41
N LEU A 62 2.71 19.35 12.57
CA LEU A 62 3.03 20.12 13.78
C LEU A 62 3.93 19.36 14.76
N GLN A 63 4.07 18.05 14.57
CA GLN A 63 4.87 17.18 15.43
C GLN A 63 5.96 16.47 14.61
N PRO A 64 7.16 16.27 15.19
CA PRO A 64 7.61 16.74 16.50
C PRO A 64 7.89 18.25 16.58
N PHE A 65 7.90 18.94 15.45
CA PHE A 65 7.92 20.40 15.28
C PHE A 65 7.18 20.75 13.98
N SER A 66 7.00 22.04 13.68
CA SER A 66 6.30 22.48 12.47
C SER A 66 7.16 22.32 11.21
N PHE A 67 6.71 21.52 10.25
CA PHE A 67 7.33 21.41 8.93
C PHE A 67 6.31 21.10 7.83
N MET A 68 6.58 21.56 6.61
CA MET A 68 5.80 21.20 5.44
C MET A 68 6.31 19.89 4.85
N THR A 69 5.40 18.96 4.57
CA THR A 69 5.70 17.70 3.88
C THR A 69 5.02 17.69 2.52
N LEU A 70 5.77 17.33 1.49
CA LEU A 70 5.21 17.10 0.16
C LEU A 70 4.63 15.69 0.09
N CYS A 71 3.33 15.59 -0.18
CA CYS A 71 2.58 14.34 -0.24
C CYS A 71 1.90 14.18 -1.61
N PHE A 72 1.65 12.94 -2.03
CA PHE A 72 0.70 12.69 -3.12
C PHE A 72 -0.68 13.21 -2.73
N ILE A 73 -1.39 13.79 -3.69
CA ILE A 73 -2.82 14.04 -3.51
C ILE A 73 -3.57 12.71 -3.39
N LEU A 74 -4.70 12.71 -2.67
CA LEU A 74 -5.47 11.50 -2.40
C LEU A 74 -5.88 10.71 -3.66
N PRO A 75 -6.34 11.33 -4.77
CA PRO A 75 -6.68 10.61 -6.00
C PRO A 75 -5.52 9.79 -6.59
N ASP A 76 -4.30 10.31 -6.52
CA ASP A 76 -3.11 9.66 -7.11
C ASP A 76 -2.51 8.61 -6.17
N LEU A 77 -2.59 8.85 -4.87
CA LEU A 77 -2.27 7.81 -3.88
C LEU A 77 -3.27 6.66 -3.99
N PHE A 78 -4.56 6.95 -4.23
CA PHE A 78 -5.59 5.94 -4.46
C PHE A 78 -5.28 5.11 -5.71
N ALA A 79 -4.86 5.73 -6.82
CA ALA A 79 -4.43 5.01 -8.01
C ALA A 79 -3.29 4.00 -7.72
N GLY A 80 -2.31 4.39 -6.90
CA GLY A 80 -1.25 3.48 -6.45
C GLY A 80 -1.78 2.28 -5.64
N LYS A 81 -2.78 2.51 -4.79
CA LYS A 81 -3.44 1.46 -3.98
C LYS A 81 -4.29 0.53 -4.84
N MET A 82 -5.00 1.06 -5.82
CA MET A 82 -5.81 0.27 -6.75
C MET A 82 -4.93 -0.61 -7.66
N HIS A 83 -3.82 -0.08 -8.16
CA HIS A 83 -2.83 -0.90 -8.87
C HIS A 83 -2.31 -2.03 -7.99
N ALA A 84 -1.93 -1.71 -6.74
CA ALA A 84 -1.47 -2.69 -5.78
C ALA A 84 -2.49 -3.81 -5.49
N LEU A 85 -3.76 -3.45 -5.28
CA LEU A 85 -4.84 -4.38 -4.97
C LEU A 85 -5.09 -5.38 -6.10
N VAL A 86 -5.05 -4.91 -7.35
CA VAL A 86 -5.40 -5.70 -8.54
C VAL A 86 -4.21 -6.47 -9.11
N PHE A 87 -3.02 -5.86 -9.18
CA PHE A 87 -1.89 -6.39 -9.95
C PHE A 87 -0.80 -7.08 -9.11
N ARG A 88 -0.77 -6.89 -7.79
CA ARG A 88 0.23 -7.60 -6.96
C ARG A 88 -0.08 -9.09 -6.92
N LYS A 89 0.80 -9.87 -7.55
CA LYS A 89 0.82 -11.33 -7.41
C LYS A 89 1.47 -11.70 -6.09
N TRP A 90 0.66 -12.14 -5.14
CA TRP A 90 1.15 -12.85 -3.97
C TRP A 90 0.88 -14.33 -4.16
N LYS A 91 1.92 -15.16 -4.12
CA LYS A 91 1.76 -16.62 -4.32
C LYS A 91 0.78 -17.21 -3.30
N ASN A 92 1.10 -17.07 -2.01
CA ASN A 92 0.35 -17.73 -0.92
C ASN A 92 -0.18 -16.75 0.14
N ARG A 93 0.03 -15.43 -0.02
CA ARG A 93 -0.30 -14.44 1.02
C ARG A 93 -1.32 -13.44 0.52
N ILE A 94 -2.42 -13.26 1.25
CA ILE A 94 -3.32 -12.14 0.99
C ILE A 94 -2.85 -10.92 1.80
N LYS A 95 -2.89 -9.74 1.18
CA LYS A 95 -2.52 -8.47 1.82
C LYS A 95 -3.79 -7.68 2.13
N GLY A 96 -4.42 -8.01 3.24
CA GLY A 96 -5.71 -7.43 3.63
C GLY A 96 -5.65 -5.92 3.88
N ARG A 97 -4.48 -5.37 4.23
CA ARG A 97 -4.31 -3.91 4.36
C ARG A 97 -4.65 -3.14 3.07
N ASP A 98 -4.38 -3.71 1.90
CA ASP A 98 -4.74 -3.05 0.62
C ASP A 98 -6.29 -2.99 0.45
N TRP A 99 -7.04 -3.93 1.04
CA TRP A 99 -8.51 -3.95 1.05
C TRP A 99 -9.11 -2.96 2.04
N TYR A 100 -8.48 -2.83 3.21
CA TYR A 100 -8.84 -1.80 4.19
C TYR A 100 -8.71 -0.39 3.59
N ASP A 101 -7.61 -0.12 2.90
CA ASP A 101 -7.40 1.15 2.21
C ASP A 101 -8.48 1.38 1.14
N PHE A 102 -8.82 0.35 0.35
CA PHE A 102 -9.88 0.46 -0.68
C PHE A 102 -11.23 0.88 -0.07
N GLU A 103 -11.70 0.21 0.98
CA GLU A 103 -12.91 0.61 1.70
C GLU A 103 -12.80 2.07 2.20
N TRP A 104 -11.65 2.44 2.78
CA TRP A 104 -11.43 3.78 3.30
C TRP A 104 -11.55 4.85 2.22
N TYR A 105 -10.95 4.64 1.04
CA TYR A 105 -11.04 5.58 -0.08
C TYR A 105 -12.47 5.73 -0.60
N VAL A 106 -13.20 4.62 -0.76
CA VAL A 106 -14.60 4.64 -1.21
C VAL A 106 -15.47 5.38 -0.19
N ARG A 107 -15.34 5.07 1.11
CA ARG A 107 -16.06 5.76 2.19
C ARG A 107 -15.78 7.26 2.25
N LYS A 108 -14.53 7.66 1.98
CA LYS A 108 -14.15 9.08 1.91
C LYS A 108 -14.63 9.77 0.63
N GLY A 109 -15.17 9.04 -0.33
CA GLY A 109 -15.64 9.57 -1.60
C GLY A 109 -14.51 10.16 -2.45
N VAL A 110 -13.28 9.68 -2.27
CA VAL A 110 -12.12 10.10 -3.07
C VAL A 110 -12.31 9.61 -4.49
N LYS A 111 -12.12 10.51 -5.46
CA LYS A 111 -12.14 10.15 -6.88
C LYS A 111 -10.84 9.45 -7.24
N LEU A 112 -10.93 8.24 -7.79
CA LEU A 112 -9.78 7.55 -8.39
C LEU A 112 -9.31 8.33 -9.62
N ASN A 113 -8.05 8.74 -9.67
CA ASN A 113 -7.44 9.30 -10.88
C ASN A 113 -7.12 8.16 -11.86
N ILE A 114 -8.02 7.94 -12.82
CA ILE A 114 -7.88 6.85 -13.80
C ILE A 114 -6.68 7.05 -14.73
N LYS A 115 -6.32 8.30 -15.07
CA LYS A 115 -5.17 8.60 -15.94
C LYS A 115 -3.86 8.19 -15.28
N HIS A 116 -3.70 8.50 -13.99
CA HIS A 116 -2.53 8.06 -13.24
C HIS A 116 -2.51 6.54 -13.07
N LEU A 117 -3.65 5.92 -12.76
CA LEU A 117 -3.75 4.46 -12.68
C LEU A 117 -3.29 3.80 -14.00
N GLN A 118 -3.72 4.30 -15.16
CA GLN A 118 -3.27 3.75 -16.45
C GLN A 118 -1.77 3.94 -16.68
N THR A 119 -1.21 5.09 -16.31
CA THR A 119 0.25 5.32 -16.36
C THR A 119 1.00 4.24 -15.56
N ARG A 120 0.50 3.89 -14.38
CA ARG A 120 1.07 2.82 -13.54
C ARG A 120 0.92 1.44 -14.17
N ILE A 121 -0.26 1.10 -14.69
CA ILE A 121 -0.52 -0.19 -15.33
C ILE A 121 0.42 -0.37 -16.53
N ARG A 122 0.55 0.67 -17.36
CA ARG A 122 1.46 0.65 -18.51
C ARG A 122 2.91 0.41 -18.07
N GLN A 123 3.42 1.18 -17.10
CA GLN A 123 4.82 1.06 -16.69
C GLN A 123 5.13 -0.28 -16.01
N PHE A 124 4.28 -0.76 -15.10
CA PHE A 124 4.58 -1.95 -14.31
C PHE A 124 4.11 -3.27 -14.94
N ASN A 125 3.13 -3.21 -15.83
CA ASN A 125 2.53 -4.41 -16.42
C ASN A 125 2.61 -4.45 -17.94
N ASN A 126 3.02 -3.36 -18.60
CA ASN A 126 3.06 -3.23 -20.06
C ASN A 126 1.72 -3.58 -20.72
N VAL A 127 0.63 -3.12 -20.10
CA VAL A 127 -0.75 -3.31 -20.55
C VAL A 127 -1.40 -1.94 -20.70
N GLU A 128 -2.15 -1.75 -21.77
CA GLU A 128 -3.14 -0.68 -21.90
C GLU A 128 -4.50 -1.25 -21.57
N MET A 129 -5.29 -0.52 -20.79
CA MET A 129 -6.57 -1.00 -20.28
C MET A 129 -7.57 0.15 -20.25
N THR A 130 -8.80 -0.13 -20.63
CA THR A 130 -9.92 0.80 -20.45
C THR A 130 -10.34 0.85 -18.98
N LYS A 131 -11.22 1.80 -18.64
CA LYS A 131 -11.80 1.86 -17.30
C LYS A 131 -12.63 0.59 -17.02
N GLU A 132 -13.39 0.14 -18.00
CA GLU A 132 -14.31 -0.99 -17.91
C GLU A 132 -13.53 -2.30 -17.69
N GLU A 133 -12.49 -2.55 -18.49
CA GLU A 133 -11.61 -3.72 -18.30
C GLU A 133 -10.92 -3.73 -16.93
N PHE A 134 -10.53 -2.55 -16.41
CA PHE A 134 -9.96 -2.46 -15.07
C PHE A 134 -10.99 -2.85 -14.00
N LEU A 135 -12.23 -2.38 -14.13
CA LEU A 135 -13.31 -2.71 -13.21
C LEU A 135 -13.66 -4.20 -13.24
N ASP A 136 -13.70 -4.80 -14.43
CA ASP A 136 -13.93 -6.25 -14.57
C ASP A 136 -12.83 -7.05 -13.89
N LYS A 137 -11.57 -6.66 -14.08
CA LYS A 137 -10.43 -7.30 -13.42
C LYS A 137 -10.43 -7.12 -11.90
N LEU A 138 -10.86 -5.96 -11.41
CA LEU A 138 -11.04 -5.71 -9.98
C LEU A 138 -12.14 -6.62 -9.41
N LYS A 139 -13.27 -6.75 -10.10
CA LYS A 139 -14.37 -7.65 -9.71
C LYS A 139 -13.91 -9.10 -9.70
N GLU A 140 -13.21 -9.55 -10.74
CA GLU A 140 -12.61 -10.89 -10.81
C GLU A 140 -11.66 -11.12 -9.62
N ARG A 141 -10.79 -10.16 -9.32
CA ARG A 141 -9.86 -10.23 -8.18
C ARG A 141 -10.62 -10.37 -6.86
N ILE A 142 -11.70 -9.61 -6.68
CA ILE A 142 -12.53 -9.66 -5.48
C ILE A 142 -13.20 -11.03 -5.34
N SER A 143 -13.86 -11.49 -6.39
CA SER A 143 -14.58 -12.77 -6.42
C SER A 143 -13.67 -13.98 -6.17
N ASN A 144 -12.42 -13.92 -6.61
CA ASN A 144 -11.44 -15.00 -6.46
C ASN A 144 -10.61 -14.93 -5.17
N THR A 145 -10.88 -13.98 -4.28
CA THR A 145 -10.13 -13.84 -3.02
C THR A 145 -10.92 -14.38 -1.84
N ASN A 146 -10.29 -15.20 -1.00
CA ASN A 146 -10.86 -15.63 0.26
C ASN A 146 -10.86 -14.47 1.28
N ILE A 147 -12.04 -13.89 1.53
CA ILE A 147 -12.21 -12.73 2.41
C ILE A 147 -11.85 -13.04 3.87
N GLU A 148 -11.95 -14.30 4.32
CA GLU A 148 -11.53 -14.64 5.69
C GLU A 148 -10.02 -14.46 5.89
N LEU A 149 -9.21 -14.75 4.86
CA LEU A 149 -7.77 -14.49 4.89
C LEU A 149 -7.46 -12.98 4.83
N VAL A 150 -8.32 -12.20 4.17
CA VAL A 150 -8.24 -10.72 4.18
C VAL A 150 -8.46 -10.21 5.60
N LYS A 151 -9.54 -10.65 6.26
CA LYS A 151 -9.85 -10.29 7.66
C LYS A 151 -8.71 -10.65 8.60
N GLN A 152 -8.14 -11.85 8.48
CA GLN A 152 -7.02 -12.32 9.30
C GLN A 152 -5.75 -11.46 9.16
N ASP A 153 -5.39 -10.98 7.95
CA ASP A 153 -4.22 -10.09 7.78
C ASP A 153 -4.46 -8.68 8.36
N VAL A 154 -5.72 -8.27 8.53
CA VAL A 154 -6.09 -6.93 9.03
C VAL A 154 -6.37 -6.92 10.53
N ALA A 155 -6.94 -7.99 11.08
CA ALA A 155 -7.36 -8.09 12.48
C ALA A 155 -6.30 -7.61 13.51
N PRO A 156 -4.99 -7.92 13.37
CA PRO A 156 -3.98 -7.44 14.32
C PRO A 156 -3.81 -5.92 14.39
N PHE A 157 -4.32 -5.18 13.40
CA PHE A 157 -4.17 -3.73 13.27
C PHE A 157 -5.44 -2.95 13.66
N ILE A 158 -6.55 -3.64 13.94
CA ILE A 158 -7.83 -3.02 14.26
C ILE A 158 -8.18 -3.27 15.72
N LYS A 159 -8.61 -2.23 16.43
CA LYS A 159 -9.05 -2.34 17.84
C LYS A 159 -10.43 -3.01 17.95
N ASN A 160 -11.38 -2.62 17.11
CA ASN A 160 -12.74 -3.16 17.10
C ASN A 160 -12.93 -4.14 15.94
N HIS A 161 -12.84 -5.43 16.23
CA HIS A 161 -12.94 -6.49 15.23
C HIS A 161 -14.31 -6.57 14.57
N ALA A 162 -15.38 -6.10 15.23
CA ALA A 162 -16.74 -6.12 14.68
C ALA A 162 -16.89 -5.27 13.41
N GLN A 163 -15.96 -4.34 13.16
CA GLN A 163 -15.92 -3.59 11.89
C GLN A 163 -15.64 -4.49 10.68
N LEU A 164 -15.04 -5.66 10.89
CA LEU A 164 -14.75 -6.63 9.83
C LEU A 164 -15.92 -7.58 9.57
N ASP A 165 -16.96 -7.62 10.41
CA ASP A 165 -18.06 -8.59 10.28
C ASP A 165 -18.83 -8.39 8.96
N ILE A 166 -18.96 -7.13 8.52
CA ILE A 166 -19.60 -6.78 7.25
C ILE A 166 -18.75 -7.16 6.02
N TRP A 167 -17.46 -7.47 6.19
CA TRP A 167 -16.61 -7.80 5.06
C TRP A 167 -16.99 -9.15 4.45
N SER A 168 -17.48 -9.08 3.22
CA SER A 168 -17.82 -10.21 2.37
C SER A 168 -17.45 -9.89 0.92
N THR A 169 -17.47 -10.89 0.04
CA THR A 169 -17.24 -10.67 -1.39
C THR A 169 -18.27 -9.68 -1.95
N ASP A 170 -19.54 -9.87 -1.62
CA ASP A 170 -20.64 -9.00 -2.06
C ASP A 170 -20.49 -7.57 -1.55
N TYR A 171 -20.02 -7.40 -0.31
CA TYR A 171 -19.73 -6.08 0.25
C TYR A 171 -18.68 -5.35 -0.59
N PHE A 172 -17.57 -6.00 -0.91
CA PHE A 172 -16.52 -5.38 -1.73
C PHE A 172 -16.97 -5.15 -3.17
N LEU A 173 -17.80 -6.02 -3.76
CA LEU A 173 -18.40 -5.78 -5.07
C LEU A 173 -19.29 -4.54 -5.06
N GLN A 174 -20.09 -4.33 -4.01
CA GLN A 174 -20.88 -3.09 -3.86
C GLN A 174 -19.99 -1.84 -3.72
N LEU A 175 -18.85 -1.95 -3.03
CA LEU A 175 -17.89 -0.84 -2.96
C LEU A 175 -17.31 -0.47 -4.33
N VAL A 176 -17.14 -1.43 -5.25
CA VAL A 176 -16.74 -1.15 -6.63
C VAL A 176 -17.77 -0.27 -7.31
N GLU A 177 -19.06 -0.53 -7.13
CA GLU A 177 -20.14 0.27 -7.71
C GLU A 177 -20.24 1.68 -7.09
N MET A 178 -19.87 1.84 -5.83
CA MET A 178 -19.84 3.13 -5.14
C MET A 178 -18.57 3.95 -5.42
N MET A 179 -17.55 3.33 -6.03
CA MET A 179 -16.26 3.98 -6.28
C MET A 179 -16.42 5.12 -7.29
N LYS A 180 -15.98 6.32 -6.88
CA LYS A 180 -15.95 7.48 -7.78
C LYS A 180 -14.70 7.44 -8.64
N ILE A 181 -14.87 7.59 -9.95
CA ILE A 181 -13.77 7.62 -10.91
C ILE A 181 -13.81 8.95 -11.65
N GLY A 182 -12.66 9.60 -11.77
CA GLY A 182 -12.55 10.83 -12.54
C GLY A 182 -11.15 11.02 -13.11
N SER A 183 -11.02 11.99 -14.00
CA SER A 183 -9.71 12.56 -14.34
C SER A 183 -9.56 13.90 -13.64
N ILE A 184 -8.35 14.17 -13.15
CA ILE A 184 -7.98 15.54 -12.82
C ILE A 184 -7.81 16.25 -14.17
N GLU A 185 -8.67 17.21 -14.45
CA GLU A 185 -8.46 18.14 -15.55
C GLU A 185 -7.35 19.09 -15.11
N LYS A 186 -6.30 19.18 -15.93
CA LYS A 186 -5.23 20.16 -15.77
C LYS A 186 -5.61 21.42 -16.52
#